data_AF-A0A1S2K6V3-F1
#
_entry.id   AF-A0A1S2K6V3-F1
#
_cell.length_a   1.000
_cell.length_b   1.000
_cell.length_c   1.000
_cell.angle_alpha   90.00
_cell.angle_beta   90.00
_cell.angle_gamma   90.00
#
_symmetry.space_group_name_H-M   'P 1'
#
loop_
_entity.id
_entity.type
_entity.pdbx_description
1 polymer ?
#
loop_
_entity_poly.entity_id
_entity_poly.type
_entity_poly.pdbx_seq_one_letter_code
_entity_poly.pdbx_strand_id
1 'polypeptide(L)'
;MTTDAPDRADWRDRAACAGQDTNLWYGQPHKTRPAQATCRGCPVRAECLHDALIHEPPGGRRYGIRGGLHGRERNQLPALPEHTADAIAALRELLATTDEGTPDTVTTTPATPAAEAPEQLPVGRLLAWGDQHTDTDLHDQAARARAALTGLRQRYAADQELAAITTEADQLQQRLAALRARQAELEPPKPRRRRGPGVDYDAATVRAWARRQQRWLPGRRTPPEARRRRLARRHHRPGRDPRYRGRPPVSLSQLGAAFVYWTVIALTTGALTAVIGYRLKKTRPSGRPHGVPTAPLAGADRACGASTIGFFGTPLGPCALRRGHAGPMHQAANGAAWWPRADAVRDAEIQQLRAELAAAEQRAERAEAVIDGVRAVADRWTRYGISDLLKTAADTLRVIVDAPARSEEQP
;
A
#
# COMPACT_ATOMS: atom_id res chain seq x y z
N MET A 1 30.27 10.80 5.52
CA MET A 1 29.24 11.74 5.08
C MET A 1 29.74 12.33 3.77
N THR A 2 29.33 11.73 2.66
CA THR A 2 29.51 12.32 1.32
C THR A 2 28.10 12.58 0.84
N THR A 3 27.81 13.87 0.69
CA THR A 3 26.54 14.43 0.29
C THR A 3 26.37 14.19 -1.20
N ASP A 4 25.37 13.41 -1.56
CA ASP A 4 24.97 13.12 -2.94
C ASP A 4 24.24 14.34 -3.50
N ALA A 5 24.69 14.84 -4.65
CA ALA A 5 24.07 15.95 -5.37
C ALA A 5 23.04 15.38 -6.38
N PRO A 6 21.81 15.91 -6.46
CA PRO A 6 20.72 15.31 -7.24
C PRO A 6 20.75 15.73 -8.71
N ASP A 7 21.87 15.47 -9.43
CA ASP A 7 22.06 15.98 -10.80
C ASP A 7 22.52 14.94 -11.84
N ARG A 8 22.20 13.66 -11.62
CA ARG A 8 22.28 12.63 -12.66
C ARG A 8 21.05 11.73 -12.56
N ALA A 9 20.02 11.99 -13.36
CA ALA A 9 18.99 10.99 -13.60
C ALA A 9 19.70 9.69 -14.03
N ASP A 10 19.54 8.61 -13.25
CA ASP A 10 20.15 7.32 -13.58
C ASP A 10 19.55 6.89 -14.92
N TRP A 11 20.38 6.50 -15.89
CA TRP A 11 19.89 6.08 -17.21
C TRP A 11 18.88 4.92 -17.08
N ARG A 12 18.95 4.16 -15.98
CA ARG A 12 18.00 3.11 -15.61
C ARG A 12 16.57 3.62 -15.47
N ASP A 13 16.36 4.85 -15.01
CA ASP A 13 15.02 5.44 -14.84
C ASP A 13 14.33 5.73 -16.19
N ARG A 14 15.11 5.81 -17.27
CA ARG A 14 14.62 6.03 -18.64
C ARG A 14 14.54 4.73 -19.47
N ALA A 15 14.76 3.57 -18.84
CA ALA A 15 14.74 2.30 -19.53
C ALA A 15 13.31 1.89 -19.91
N ALA A 16 13.06 1.60 -21.18
CA ALA A 16 11.75 1.16 -21.67
C ALA A 16 11.26 -0.17 -21.04
N CYS A 17 12.20 -0.99 -20.54
CA CYS A 17 11.91 -2.23 -19.84
C CYS A 17 11.55 -2.05 -18.36
N ALA A 18 11.67 -0.84 -17.81
CA ALA A 18 11.34 -0.58 -16.41
C ALA A 18 9.87 -0.95 -16.11
N GLY A 19 9.65 -1.75 -15.08
CA GLY A 19 8.31 -2.21 -14.67
C GLY A 19 7.74 -3.39 -15.47
N GLN A 20 8.45 -3.93 -16.47
CA GLN A 20 8.03 -5.13 -17.21
C GLN A 20 8.46 -6.43 -16.50
N ASP A 21 7.83 -7.56 -16.85
CA ASP A 21 8.18 -8.88 -16.30
C ASP A 21 9.62 -9.26 -16.67
N THR A 22 10.46 -9.47 -15.66
CA THR A 22 11.87 -9.81 -15.83
C THR A 22 12.05 -11.16 -16.52
N ASN A 23 11.06 -12.07 -16.46
CA ASN A 23 11.12 -13.35 -17.15
C ASN A 23 11.19 -13.21 -18.68
N LEU A 24 10.78 -12.08 -19.25
CA LEU A 24 10.95 -11.82 -20.69
C LEU A 24 12.43 -11.67 -21.07
N TRP A 25 13.25 -11.10 -20.18
CA TRP A 25 14.69 -10.89 -20.41
C TRP A 25 15.55 -12.10 -20.01
N TYR A 26 15.07 -12.95 -19.10
CA TYR A 26 15.80 -14.12 -18.58
C TYR A 26 15.17 -15.47 -18.94
N GLY A 27 14.14 -15.48 -19.79
CA GLY A 27 13.40 -16.68 -20.19
C GLY A 27 14.18 -17.63 -21.10
N GLN A 28 13.54 -18.75 -21.44
CA GLN A 28 14.09 -19.71 -22.40
C GLN A 28 14.29 -19.06 -23.78
N PRO A 29 15.31 -19.45 -24.57
CA PRO A 29 15.73 -18.75 -25.79
C PRO A 29 14.60 -18.40 -26.76
N HIS A 30 13.60 -19.26 -26.93
CA HIS A 30 12.48 -19.03 -27.85
C HIS A 30 11.46 -17.98 -27.38
N LYS A 31 11.45 -17.59 -26.10
CA LYS A 31 10.51 -16.61 -25.50
C LYS A 31 11.08 -15.20 -25.39
N THR A 32 12.28 -14.97 -25.91
CA THR A 32 13.04 -13.76 -25.67
C THR A 32 12.93 -12.71 -26.79
N ARG A 33 12.29 -13.05 -27.92
CA ARG A 33 12.01 -12.11 -29.02
C ARG A 33 11.26 -10.83 -28.58
N PRO A 34 10.24 -10.90 -27.70
CA PRO A 34 9.59 -9.69 -27.20
C PRO A 34 10.54 -8.76 -26.44
N ALA A 35 11.48 -9.32 -25.66
CA ALA A 35 12.46 -8.52 -24.93
C ALA A 35 13.47 -7.83 -25.86
N GLN A 36 13.91 -8.50 -26.95
CA GLN A 36 14.77 -7.86 -27.95
C GLN A 36 14.04 -6.70 -28.65
N ALA A 37 12.78 -6.89 -29.02
CA ALA A 37 11.96 -5.83 -29.63
C ALA A 37 11.82 -4.61 -28.70
N THR A 38 11.54 -4.82 -27.41
CA THR A 38 11.52 -3.75 -26.41
C THR A 38 12.88 -3.05 -26.30
N CYS A 39 13.99 -3.80 -26.37
CA CYS A 39 15.32 -3.21 -26.34
C CYS A 39 15.65 -2.36 -27.57
N ARG A 40 15.17 -2.72 -28.78
CA ARG A 40 15.40 -1.94 -30.02
C ARG A 40 14.85 -0.52 -29.92
N GLY A 41 13.68 -0.35 -29.32
CA GLY A 41 13.06 0.97 -29.09
C GLY A 41 13.51 1.69 -27.81
N CYS A 42 14.47 1.16 -27.07
CA CYS A 42 14.85 1.72 -25.76
C CYS A 42 15.83 2.89 -25.91
N PRO A 43 15.55 4.09 -25.35
CA PRO A 43 16.39 5.28 -25.53
C PRO A 43 17.76 5.19 -24.84
N VAL A 44 17.94 4.22 -23.93
CA VAL A 44 19.17 4.01 -23.14
C VAL A 44 19.86 2.67 -23.47
N ARG A 45 19.63 2.13 -24.67
CA ARG A 45 20.12 0.80 -25.09
C ARG A 45 21.64 0.70 -25.03
N ALA A 46 22.36 1.73 -25.48
CA ALA A 46 23.82 1.74 -25.51
C ALA A 46 24.43 1.85 -24.11
N GLU A 47 23.85 2.69 -23.25
CA GLU A 47 24.20 2.83 -21.84
C GLU A 47 24.00 1.50 -21.10
N CYS A 48 22.88 0.83 -21.35
CA CYS A 48 22.58 -0.50 -20.80
C CYS A 48 23.59 -1.57 -21.24
N LEU A 49 23.98 -1.55 -22.52
CA LEU A 49 24.96 -2.49 -23.05
C LEU A 49 26.36 -2.22 -22.47
N HIS A 50 26.76 -0.96 -22.38
CA HIS A 50 28.02 -0.56 -21.76
C HIS A 50 28.10 -1.02 -20.30
N ASP A 51 27.06 -0.74 -19.51
CA ASP A 51 26.95 -1.19 -18.13
C ASP A 51 27.03 -2.72 -18.02
N ALA A 52 26.39 -3.46 -18.93
CA ALA A 52 26.50 -4.92 -18.96
C ALA A 52 27.93 -5.38 -19.20
N LEU A 53 28.64 -4.79 -20.16
CA LEU A 53 29.99 -5.20 -20.54
C LEU A 53 31.05 -4.87 -19.48
N ILE A 54 30.85 -3.80 -18.70
CA ILE A 54 31.72 -3.47 -17.57
C ILE A 54 31.59 -4.50 -16.45
N HIS A 55 30.37 -4.92 -16.13
CA HIS A 55 30.09 -5.78 -14.99
C HIS A 55 30.17 -7.27 -15.31
N GLU A 56 30.00 -7.66 -16.59
CA GLU A 56 30.04 -9.04 -17.02
C GLU A 56 31.45 -9.46 -17.46
N PRO A 57 32.06 -10.48 -16.83
CA PRO A 57 33.41 -10.90 -17.19
C PRO A 57 33.47 -11.34 -18.66
N PRO A 58 34.53 -10.96 -19.41
CA PRO A 58 34.73 -11.40 -20.79
C PRO A 58 34.91 -12.92 -20.84
N GLY A 59 34.28 -13.57 -21.82
CA GLY A 59 34.33 -15.04 -21.98
C GLY A 59 33.52 -15.84 -20.95
N GLY A 60 32.84 -15.18 -20.02
CA GLY A 60 31.98 -15.83 -19.02
C GLY A 60 30.61 -16.25 -19.56
N ARG A 61 29.90 -17.06 -18.77
CA ARG A 61 28.48 -17.36 -19.03
C ARG A 61 27.64 -16.11 -18.73
N ARG A 62 27.28 -15.40 -19.80
CA ARG A 62 26.38 -14.24 -19.76
C ARG A 62 24.95 -14.70 -19.95
N TYR A 63 24.05 -14.22 -19.10
CA TYR A 63 22.64 -14.60 -19.09
C TYR A 63 21.74 -13.44 -19.50
N GLY A 64 20.58 -13.78 -20.04
CA GLY A 64 19.54 -12.85 -20.44
C GLY A 64 19.91 -11.88 -21.56
N ILE A 65 18.97 -10.99 -21.87
CA ILE A 65 19.13 -9.92 -22.85
C ILE A 65 19.56 -8.64 -22.14
N ARG A 66 20.60 -7.98 -22.66
CA ARG A 66 21.06 -6.64 -22.23
C ARG A 66 21.44 -5.87 -23.48
N GLY A 67 20.97 -4.63 -23.60
CA GLY A 67 21.19 -3.83 -24.82
C GLY A 67 20.60 -4.44 -26.10
N GLY A 68 19.60 -5.32 -25.98
CA GLY A 68 19.02 -6.06 -27.11
C GLY A 68 19.81 -7.30 -27.55
N LEU A 69 20.95 -7.58 -26.91
CA LEU A 69 21.83 -8.70 -27.25
C LEU A 69 21.78 -9.81 -26.20
N HIS A 70 21.84 -11.06 -26.66
CA HIS A 70 22.06 -12.24 -25.84
C HIS A 70 23.49 -12.31 -25.32
N GLY A 71 23.71 -13.11 -24.27
CA GLY A 71 25.04 -13.31 -23.70
C GLY A 71 26.11 -13.77 -24.71
N ARG A 72 25.72 -14.61 -25.70
CA ARG A 72 26.62 -15.05 -26.78
C ARG A 72 27.00 -13.91 -27.72
N GLU A 73 26.04 -13.08 -28.11
CA GLU A 73 26.27 -11.93 -28.99
C GLU A 73 27.13 -10.88 -28.27
N ARG A 74 26.87 -10.63 -26.98
CA ARG A 74 27.71 -9.75 -26.16
C ARG A 74 29.15 -10.24 -26.05
N ASN A 75 29.38 -11.56 -26.08
CA ASN A 75 30.74 -12.14 -26.05
C ASN A 75 31.50 -11.95 -27.36
N GLN A 76 30.82 -11.63 -28.46
CA GLN A 76 31.43 -11.42 -29.78
C GLN A 76 31.72 -9.93 -30.07
N LEU A 77 31.34 -9.03 -29.16
CA LEU A 77 31.59 -7.61 -29.33
C LEU A 77 33.10 -7.30 -29.26
N PRO A 78 33.58 -6.34 -30.06
CA PRO A 78 34.96 -5.90 -30.01
C PRO A 78 35.29 -5.24 -28.68
N ALA A 79 36.59 -5.10 -28.39
CA ALA A 79 37.04 -4.31 -27.24
C ALA A 79 36.56 -2.87 -27.37
N LEU A 80 36.03 -2.32 -26.28
CA LEU A 80 35.53 -0.95 -26.24
C LEU A 80 36.66 0.04 -25.90
N PRO A 81 36.55 1.30 -26.38
CA PRO A 81 37.39 2.40 -25.91
C PRO A 81 37.40 2.53 -24.39
N GLU A 82 38.52 2.99 -23.81
CA GLU A 82 38.65 3.18 -22.36
C GLU A 82 37.72 4.27 -21.82
N HIS A 83 37.47 5.33 -22.61
CA HIS A 83 36.57 6.41 -22.22
C HIS A 83 35.10 6.02 -22.39
N THR A 84 34.32 6.16 -21.32
CA THR A 84 32.88 5.80 -21.28
C THR A 84 32.07 6.49 -22.38
N ALA A 85 32.31 7.77 -22.65
CA ALA A 85 31.58 8.52 -23.68
C ALA A 85 31.83 7.94 -25.09
N ASP A 86 33.09 7.65 -25.41
CA ASP A 86 33.50 7.08 -26.69
C ASP A 86 33.01 5.64 -26.82
N ALA A 87 33.04 4.86 -25.74
CA ALA A 87 32.50 3.51 -25.70
C ALA A 87 30.99 3.50 -25.96
N ILE A 88 30.23 4.41 -25.34
CA ILE A 88 28.79 4.53 -25.58
C ILE A 88 28.52 4.97 -27.02
N ALA A 89 29.29 5.91 -27.58
CA ALA A 89 29.15 6.34 -28.97
C ALA A 89 29.43 5.20 -29.96
N ALA A 90 30.52 4.45 -29.77
CA ALA A 90 30.86 3.29 -30.57
C ALA A 90 29.78 2.19 -30.50
N LEU A 91 29.20 1.97 -29.31
CA LEU A 91 28.09 1.03 -29.14
C LEU A 91 26.82 1.49 -29.85
N ARG A 92 26.50 2.79 -29.87
CA ARG A 92 25.35 3.30 -30.64
C ARG A 92 25.51 3.01 -32.13
N GLU A 93 26.69 3.24 -32.69
CA GLU A 93 26.98 2.95 -34.09
C GLU A 93 26.90 1.45 -34.41
N LEU A 94 27.51 0.61 -33.56
CA LEU A 94 27.44 -0.84 -33.71
C LEU A 94 25.99 -1.36 -33.65
N LEU A 95 25.18 -0.83 -32.72
CA LEU A 95 23.78 -1.22 -32.60
C LEU A 95 22.96 -0.76 -33.81
N ALA A 96 23.20 0.44 -34.34
CA ALA A 96 22.55 0.91 -35.56
C ALA A 96 22.84 -0.01 -36.75
N THR A 97 24.11 -0.37 -36.97
CA THR A 97 24.50 -1.29 -38.06
C THR A 97 23.96 -2.72 -37.87
N THR A 98 23.85 -3.19 -36.62
CA THR A 98 23.26 -4.52 -36.31
C THR A 98 21.76 -4.57 -36.61
N ASP A 99 21.05 -3.48 -36.36
CA ASP A 99 19.63 -3.38 -36.64
C ASP A 99 19.35 -3.29 -38.14
N GLU A 100 20.15 -2.54 -38.91
CA GLU A 100 20.04 -2.44 -40.37
C GLU A 100 20.38 -3.76 -41.11
N GLY A 101 21.32 -4.54 -40.56
CA GLY A 101 21.77 -5.81 -41.14
C GLY A 101 20.89 -7.01 -40.82
N THR A 102 19.89 -6.86 -39.96
CA THR A 102 18.88 -7.89 -39.70
C THR A 102 17.69 -7.58 -40.60
N PRO A 103 17.55 -8.18 -41.81
CA PRO A 103 16.24 -8.20 -42.42
C PRO A 103 15.34 -8.86 -41.38
N ASP A 104 14.35 -8.12 -40.91
CA ASP A 104 13.29 -8.68 -40.11
C ASP A 104 12.70 -9.82 -40.94
N THR A 105 13.16 -11.05 -40.71
CA THR A 105 12.38 -12.25 -41.02
C THR A 105 11.24 -12.29 -39.99
N VAL A 106 10.40 -11.25 -40.01
CA VAL A 106 8.97 -11.48 -40.12
C VAL A 106 8.86 -12.53 -41.21
N THR A 107 8.34 -13.70 -40.86
CA THR A 107 7.81 -14.64 -41.83
C THR A 107 6.77 -13.89 -42.65
N THR A 108 7.25 -13.23 -43.70
CA THR A 108 6.42 -12.80 -44.82
C THR A 108 6.29 -14.07 -45.63
N THR A 109 5.26 -14.84 -45.28
CA THR A 109 4.58 -15.72 -46.23
C THR A 109 4.54 -15.02 -47.58
N PRO A 110 4.94 -15.66 -48.70
CA PRO A 110 4.89 -15.00 -49.99
C PRO A 110 3.50 -14.44 -50.20
N ALA A 111 3.43 -13.20 -50.64
CA ALA A 111 2.20 -12.46 -50.83
C ALA A 111 1.24 -13.26 -51.72
N THR A 112 0.32 -13.97 -51.06
CA THR A 112 -1.05 -14.08 -51.55
C THR A 112 -1.48 -12.65 -51.90
N PRO A 113 -2.00 -12.38 -53.10
CA PRO A 113 -2.41 -11.03 -53.47
C PRO A 113 -3.37 -10.55 -52.37
N ALA A 114 -3.09 -9.36 -51.85
CA ALA A 114 -3.72 -8.75 -50.70
C ALA A 114 -5.22 -9.12 -50.60
N ALA A 115 -5.51 -10.13 -49.80
CA ALA A 115 -6.81 -10.23 -49.19
C ALA A 115 -6.87 -9.03 -48.24
N GLU A 116 -7.78 -8.10 -48.50
CA GLU A 116 -8.04 -6.93 -47.67
C GLU A 116 -7.86 -7.28 -46.20
N ALA A 117 -6.92 -6.62 -45.52
CA ALA A 117 -6.79 -6.77 -44.07
C ALA A 117 -8.18 -6.51 -43.48
N PRO A 118 -8.72 -7.44 -42.67
CA PRO A 118 -10.08 -7.28 -42.16
C PRO A 118 -10.18 -5.93 -41.46
N GLU A 119 -11.16 -5.13 -41.88
CA GLU A 119 -11.40 -3.79 -41.39
C GLU A 119 -11.26 -3.74 -39.86
N GLN A 120 -10.40 -2.87 -39.34
CA GLN A 120 -10.15 -2.76 -37.90
C GLN A 120 -11.39 -2.17 -37.21
N LEU A 121 -12.30 -3.04 -36.78
CA LEU A 121 -13.53 -2.63 -36.11
C LEU A 121 -13.24 -2.12 -34.69
N PRO A 122 -13.90 -1.04 -34.25
CA PRO A 122 -13.79 -0.57 -32.87
C PRO A 122 -14.15 -1.67 -31.88
N VAL A 123 -13.40 -1.79 -30.78
CA VAL A 123 -13.60 -2.83 -29.76
C VAL A 123 -15.04 -2.89 -29.26
N GLY A 124 -15.71 -1.75 -29.09
CA GLY A 124 -17.12 -1.71 -28.69
C GLY A 124 -18.05 -2.40 -29.70
N ARG A 125 -17.81 -2.24 -31.01
CA ARG A 125 -18.57 -2.87 -32.09
C ARG A 125 -18.29 -4.38 -32.16
N LEU A 126 -17.04 -4.80 -31.99
CA LEU A 126 -16.66 -6.22 -31.94
C LEU A 126 -17.33 -6.97 -30.78
N LEU A 127 -17.36 -6.35 -29.60
CA LEU A 127 -18.02 -6.93 -28.43
C LEU A 127 -19.53 -7.01 -28.63
N ALA A 128 -20.16 -5.98 -29.20
CA ALA A 128 -21.58 -5.98 -29.51
C ALA A 128 -21.95 -7.08 -30.53
N TRP A 129 -21.12 -7.29 -31.54
CA TRP A 129 -21.29 -8.39 -32.49
C TRP A 129 -21.15 -9.75 -31.79
N GLY A 130 -20.16 -9.92 -30.91
CA GLY A 130 -19.96 -11.14 -30.15
C GLY A 130 -21.12 -11.49 -29.21
N ASP A 131 -21.83 -10.50 -28.66
CA ASP A 131 -23.02 -10.75 -27.82
C ASP A 131 -24.20 -11.31 -28.59
N GLN A 132 -24.38 -10.83 -29.81
CA GLN A 132 -25.49 -11.21 -30.68
C GLN A 132 -25.21 -12.51 -31.41
N HIS A 133 -24.04 -13.11 -31.19
CA HIS A 133 -23.63 -14.32 -31.87
C HIS A 133 -24.36 -15.54 -31.30
N THR A 134 -24.79 -16.43 -32.21
CA THR A 134 -25.50 -17.66 -31.85
C THR A 134 -24.57 -18.74 -31.29
N ASP A 135 -23.27 -18.63 -31.57
CA ASP A 135 -22.24 -19.50 -30.99
C ASP A 135 -21.95 -19.09 -29.54
N THR A 136 -22.22 -20.00 -28.62
CA THR A 136 -22.03 -19.80 -27.18
C THR A 136 -20.58 -19.51 -26.81
N ASP A 137 -19.60 -20.10 -27.50
CA ASP A 137 -18.18 -19.89 -27.18
C ASP A 137 -17.74 -18.46 -27.51
N LEU A 138 -18.23 -17.92 -28.63
CA LEU A 138 -17.98 -16.54 -29.05
C LEU A 138 -18.70 -15.53 -28.16
N HIS A 139 -19.94 -15.85 -27.74
CA HIS A 139 -20.66 -15.05 -26.74
C HIS A 139 -19.89 -14.99 -25.42
N ASP A 140 -19.44 -16.14 -24.90
CA ASP A 140 -18.65 -16.23 -23.68
C ASP A 140 -17.30 -15.52 -23.81
N GLN A 141 -16.67 -15.56 -24.99
CA GLN A 141 -15.45 -14.82 -25.27
C GLN A 141 -15.69 -13.30 -25.20
N ALA A 142 -16.78 -12.80 -25.77
CA ALA A 142 -17.15 -11.38 -25.66
C ALA A 142 -17.42 -10.96 -24.21
N ALA A 143 -18.10 -11.82 -23.43
CA ALA A 143 -18.35 -11.60 -22.01
C ALA A 143 -17.03 -11.52 -21.21
N ARG A 144 -16.09 -12.45 -21.42
CA ARG A 144 -14.75 -12.41 -20.78
C ARG A 144 -13.97 -11.16 -21.17
N ALA A 145 -14.00 -10.78 -22.44
CA ALA A 145 -13.33 -9.57 -22.92
C ALA A 145 -13.89 -8.29 -22.28
N ARG A 146 -15.21 -8.18 -22.08
CA ARG A 146 -15.80 -7.05 -21.32
C ARG A 146 -15.36 -7.02 -19.87
N ALA A 147 -15.33 -8.17 -19.21
CA ALA A 147 -14.86 -8.24 -17.82
C ALA A 147 -13.40 -7.78 -17.72
N ALA A 148 -12.54 -8.21 -18.64
CA ALA A 148 -11.15 -7.77 -18.72
C ALA A 148 -11.03 -6.25 -18.97
N LEU A 149 -11.77 -5.70 -19.94
CA LEU A 149 -11.76 -4.25 -20.21
C LEU A 149 -12.28 -3.43 -19.03
N THR A 150 -13.28 -3.95 -18.31
CA THR A 150 -13.80 -3.30 -17.10
C THR A 150 -12.74 -3.26 -16.01
N GLY A 151 -12.02 -4.37 -15.79
CA GLY A 151 -10.91 -4.43 -14.86
C GLY A 151 -9.78 -3.46 -15.22
N LEU A 152 -9.40 -3.40 -16.50
CA LEU A 152 -8.38 -2.45 -16.99
C LEU A 152 -8.81 -0.99 -16.79
N ARG A 153 -10.07 -0.65 -17.09
CA ARG A 153 -10.60 0.71 -16.87
C ARG A 153 -10.62 1.09 -15.40
N GLN A 154 -11.02 0.17 -14.52
CA GLN A 154 -11.00 0.39 -13.07
C GLN A 154 -9.57 0.62 -12.57
N ARG A 155 -8.62 -0.18 -13.03
CA ARG A 155 -7.22 -0.02 -12.67
C ARG A 155 -6.68 1.34 -13.14
N TYR A 156 -6.95 1.70 -14.38
CA TYR A 156 -6.56 2.99 -14.94
C TYR A 156 -7.14 4.17 -14.15
N ALA A 157 -8.42 4.11 -13.80
CA ALA A 157 -9.06 5.14 -12.97
C ALA A 157 -8.40 5.25 -11.59
N ALA A 158 -8.11 4.12 -10.93
CA ALA A 158 -7.41 4.11 -9.65
C ALA A 158 -5.99 4.68 -9.75
N ASP A 159 -5.26 4.38 -10.83
CA ASP A 159 -3.93 4.94 -11.06
C ASP A 159 -4.01 6.47 -11.31
N GLN A 160 -5.06 6.97 -11.98
CA GLN A 160 -5.30 8.42 -12.11
C GLN A 160 -5.62 9.10 -10.77
N GLU A 161 -6.48 8.48 -9.95
CA GLU A 161 -6.78 8.99 -8.61
C GLU A 161 -5.52 9.04 -7.74
N LEU A 162 -4.70 7.99 -7.79
CA LEU A 162 -3.43 7.96 -7.07
C LEU A 162 -2.51 9.10 -7.52
N ALA A 163 -2.37 9.33 -8.82
CA ALA A 163 -1.57 10.43 -9.36
C ALA A 163 -2.07 11.82 -8.92
N ALA A 164 -3.40 12.00 -8.82
CA ALA A 164 -4.00 13.23 -8.31
C ALA A 164 -3.67 13.44 -6.82
N ILE A 165 -3.84 12.39 -6.00
CA ILE A 165 -3.54 12.44 -4.56
C ILE A 165 -2.05 12.71 -4.31
N THR A 166 -1.15 12.08 -5.07
CA THR A 166 0.29 12.34 -4.92
C THR A 166 0.63 13.78 -5.25
N THR A 167 0.05 14.32 -6.33
CA THR A 167 0.23 15.72 -6.72
C THR A 167 -0.26 16.67 -5.62
N GLU A 168 -1.44 16.42 -5.04
CA GLU A 168 -1.97 17.22 -3.94
C GLU A 168 -1.10 17.12 -2.67
N ALA A 169 -0.61 15.92 -2.35
CA ALA A 169 0.29 15.70 -1.21
C ALA A 169 1.58 16.53 -1.35
N ASP A 170 2.18 16.56 -2.55
CA ASP A 170 3.36 17.37 -2.83
C ASP A 170 3.08 18.86 -2.69
N GLN A 171 1.95 19.34 -3.21
CA GLN A 171 1.51 20.75 -3.05
C GLN A 171 1.32 21.12 -1.57
N LEU A 172 0.71 20.25 -0.77
CA LEU A 172 0.53 20.46 0.66
C LEU A 172 1.86 20.46 1.41
N GLN A 173 2.80 19.61 1.04
CA GLN A 173 4.15 19.60 1.61
C GLN A 173 4.89 20.92 1.31
N GLN A 174 4.81 21.42 0.08
CA GLN A 174 5.38 22.72 -0.29
C GLN A 174 4.75 23.86 0.52
N ARG A 175 3.42 23.86 0.68
CA ARG A 175 2.71 24.84 1.50
C ARG A 175 3.12 24.77 2.97
N LEU A 176 3.27 23.57 3.51
CA LEU A 176 3.75 23.37 4.88
C LEU A 176 5.18 23.89 5.05
N ALA A 177 6.06 23.65 4.07
CA ALA A 177 7.41 24.18 4.07
C ALA A 177 7.42 25.72 4.06
N ALA A 178 6.59 26.35 3.22
CA ALA A 178 6.43 27.80 3.18
C ALA A 178 5.94 28.38 4.52
N LEU A 179 4.95 27.74 5.14
CA LEU A 179 4.45 28.14 6.46
C LEU A 179 5.53 28.01 7.55
N ARG A 180 6.32 26.93 7.53
CA ARG A 180 7.45 26.75 8.46
C ARG A 180 8.54 27.81 8.26
N ALA A 181 8.84 28.17 7.02
CA ALA A 181 9.77 29.25 6.73
C ALA A 181 9.28 30.59 7.30
N ARG A 182 7.98 30.89 7.11
CA ARG A 182 7.36 32.10 7.68
C ARG A 182 7.35 32.08 9.21
N GLN A 183 7.09 30.93 9.81
CA GLN A 183 7.18 30.77 11.27
C GLN A 183 8.61 31.07 11.76
N ALA A 184 9.63 30.54 11.07
CA ALA A 184 11.02 30.77 11.45
C ALA A 184 11.44 32.25 11.34
N GLU A 185 10.90 32.99 10.38
CA GLU A 185 11.11 34.44 10.23
C GLU A 185 10.48 35.24 11.38
N LEU A 186 9.28 34.84 11.82
CA LEU A 186 8.55 35.52 12.89
C LEU A 186 8.98 35.09 14.29
N GLU A 187 9.64 33.92 14.43
CA GLU A 187 10.07 33.42 15.73
C GLU A 187 11.11 34.38 16.35
N PRO A 188 10.84 34.90 17.56
CA PRO A 188 11.79 35.79 18.21
C PRO A 188 13.10 35.04 18.48
N PRO A 189 14.26 35.73 18.39
CA PRO A 189 15.54 35.10 18.65
C PRO A 189 15.52 34.47 20.05
N LYS A 190 15.79 33.16 20.12
CA LYS A 190 15.83 32.46 21.40
C LYS A 190 16.80 33.20 22.34
N PRO A 191 16.38 33.55 23.57
CA PRO A 191 17.23 34.25 24.49
C PRO A 191 18.50 33.41 24.70
N ARG A 192 19.66 34.02 24.45
CA ARG A 192 20.94 33.39 24.77
C ARG A 192 20.87 33.01 26.24
N ARG A 193 21.05 31.71 26.53
CA ARG A 193 21.18 31.25 27.92
C ARG A 193 22.33 32.04 28.52
N ARG A 194 22.03 32.95 29.44
CA ARG A 194 23.05 33.59 30.26
C ARG A 194 23.80 32.43 30.93
N ARG A 195 25.08 32.27 30.60
CA ARG A 195 25.96 31.46 31.45
C ARG A 195 25.85 32.14 32.82
N GLY A 196 25.33 31.41 33.81
CA GLY A 196 25.33 31.92 35.18
C GLY A 196 26.75 32.34 35.56
N PRO A 197 26.91 33.29 36.51
CA PRO A 197 28.24 33.70 36.95
C PRO A 197 29.10 32.46 37.16
N GLY A 198 30.25 32.45 36.48
CA GLY A 198 31.25 31.40 36.67
C GLY A 198 31.48 31.30 38.16
N VAL A 199 31.14 30.16 38.72
CA VAL A 199 31.24 29.97 40.15
C VAL A 199 32.73 29.99 40.49
N ASP A 200 33.17 30.96 41.29
CA ASP A 200 34.57 31.28 41.58
C ASP A 200 35.28 30.25 42.50
N TYR A 201 34.71 29.05 42.60
CA TYR A 201 35.36 27.95 43.27
C TYR A 201 35.60 26.81 42.30
N ASP A 202 36.77 26.20 42.39
CA ASP A 202 37.02 24.95 41.71
C ASP A 202 36.06 23.87 42.24
N ALA A 203 35.11 23.48 41.39
CA ALA A 203 34.10 22.49 41.73
C ALA A 203 34.74 21.13 42.08
N ALA A 204 35.94 20.81 41.60
CA ALA A 204 36.64 19.58 42.00
C ALA A 204 37.09 19.65 43.48
N THR A 205 37.66 20.78 43.88
CA THR A 205 38.07 21.05 45.27
C THR A 205 36.89 20.99 46.25
N VAL A 206 35.78 21.66 45.94
CA VAL A 206 34.58 21.63 46.80
C VAL A 206 33.99 20.21 46.92
N ARG A 207 34.04 19.42 45.84
CA ARG A 207 33.63 18.01 45.86
C ARG A 207 34.58 17.11 46.67
N ALA A 208 35.88 17.37 46.64
CA ALA A 208 36.85 16.66 47.45
C ALA A 208 36.68 16.97 48.95
N TRP A 209 36.44 18.24 49.30
CA TRP A 209 36.10 18.66 50.66
C TRP A 209 34.80 18.02 51.16
N ALA A 210 33.72 18.08 50.38
CA ALA A 210 32.43 17.52 50.79
C ALA A 210 32.47 16.00 51.00
N ARG A 211 33.23 15.26 50.18
CA ARG A 211 33.47 13.82 50.38
C ARG A 211 34.18 13.51 51.69
N ARG A 212 35.19 14.32 52.07
CA ARG A 212 35.89 14.16 53.36
C ARG A 212 34.98 14.45 54.56
N GLN A 213 34.07 15.41 54.41
CA GLN A 213 33.13 15.82 55.47
C GLN A 213 31.83 15.01 55.50
N GLN A 214 31.69 13.97 54.67
CA GLN A 214 30.45 13.20 54.49
C GLN A 214 29.19 14.06 54.21
N ARG A 215 29.35 15.28 53.69
CA ARG A 215 28.24 16.19 53.34
C ARG A 215 27.84 16.00 51.88
N TRP A 216 26.53 15.93 51.64
CA TRP A 216 25.97 15.72 50.30
C TRP A 216 25.84 17.03 49.51
N LEU A 217 26.32 17.05 48.27
CA LEU A 217 26.19 18.19 47.35
C LEU A 217 25.02 17.97 46.38
N PRO A 218 24.04 18.90 46.27
CA PRO A 218 22.95 18.82 45.32
C PRO A 218 23.46 19.14 43.91
N GLY A 219 23.65 18.11 43.09
CA GLY A 219 24.11 18.31 41.72
C GLY A 219 24.71 17.06 41.11
N ARG A 220 23.84 16.18 40.61
CA ARG A 220 24.17 15.01 39.78
C ARG A 220 24.91 13.87 40.49
N ARG A 221 24.20 13.21 41.40
CA ARG A 221 24.07 11.74 41.53
C ARG A 221 22.84 11.52 42.41
N THR A 222 21.82 10.83 41.90
CA THR A 222 20.59 10.51 42.67
C THR A 222 20.97 9.91 44.03
N PRO A 223 20.38 10.36 45.15
CA PRO A 223 20.66 9.76 46.45
C PRO A 223 20.39 8.24 46.43
N PRO A 224 21.07 7.45 47.27
CA PRO A 224 20.94 5.98 47.27
C PRO A 224 19.48 5.50 47.31
N GLU A 225 18.62 6.21 48.03
CA GLU A 225 17.18 5.94 48.11
C GLU A 225 16.43 6.21 46.79
N ALA A 226 16.79 7.28 46.07
CA ALA A 226 16.22 7.57 44.76
C ALA A 226 16.67 6.54 43.70
N ARG A 227 17.87 5.95 43.86
CA ARG A 227 18.33 4.82 43.04
C ARG A 227 17.54 3.54 43.37
N ARG A 228 17.27 3.26 44.66
CA ARG A 228 16.40 2.14 45.08
C ARG A 228 14.98 2.27 44.52
N ARG A 229 14.37 3.46 44.58
CA ARG A 229 13.04 3.72 43.99
C ARG A 229 13.00 3.57 42.46
N ARG A 230 14.06 3.96 41.74
CA ARG A 230 14.15 3.74 40.28
C ARG A 230 14.37 2.28 39.90
N LEU A 231 15.17 1.53 40.67
CA LEU A 231 15.37 0.10 40.46
C LEU A 231 14.09 -0.69 40.77
N ALA A 232 13.37 -0.34 41.84
CA ALA A 232 12.05 -0.90 42.14
C ALA A 232 11.04 -0.68 41.00
N ARG A 233 11.02 0.51 40.36
CA ARG A 233 10.19 0.79 39.18
C ARG A 233 10.62 0.03 37.91
N ARG A 234 11.89 -0.37 37.79
CA ARG A 234 12.38 -1.18 36.66
C ARG A 234 12.02 -2.66 36.78
N HIS A 235 11.91 -3.18 38.00
CA HIS A 235 11.50 -4.57 38.26
C HIS A 235 9.97 -4.78 38.21
N HIS A 236 9.19 -3.73 37.95
CA HIS A 236 7.73 -3.79 37.76
C HIS A 236 7.29 -3.54 36.31
N ARG A 237 8.17 -3.84 35.34
CA ARG A 237 7.75 -4.00 33.93
C ARG A 237 7.62 -5.50 33.66
N PRO A 238 6.41 -6.03 33.40
CA PRO A 238 6.27 -7.39 32.93
C PRO A 238 6.79 -7.48 31.49
N GLY A 239 7.64 -8.48 31.22
CA GLY A 239 7.88 -8.94 29.85
C GLY A 239 9.15 -8.48 29.15
N ARG A 240 10.35 -8.66 29.73
CA ARG A 240 11.57 -8.88 28.94
C ARG A 240 12.50 -9.87 29.63
N ASP A 241 12.37 -11.14 29.23
CA ASP A 241 13.30 -12.22 29.53
C ASP A 241 14.63 -11.99 28.77
N PRO A 242 15.82 -12.02 29.42
CA PRO A 242 17.09 -11.79 28.74
C PRO A 242 17.69 -13.03 28.06
N ARG A 243 17.00 -14.18 28.02
CA ARG A 243 17.51 -15.40 27.36
C ARG A 243 17.17 -15.48 25.87
N TYR A 244 17.70 -14.58 25.06
CA TYR A 244 17.84 -14.83 23.61
C TYR A 244 19.06 -14.06 23.07
N ARG A 245 20.23 -14.67 23.21
CA ARG A 245 21.42 -14.35 22.42
C ARG A 245 21.89 -15.63 21.75
N GLY A 246 21.88 -15.62 20.42
CA GLY A 246 22.38 -16.70 19.56
C GLY A 246 21.29 -17.31 18.68
N ARG A 247 21.09 -16.78 17.48
CA ARG A 247 20.45 -17.52 16.38
C ARG A 247 21.57 -18.01 15.44
N PRO A 248 21.68 -19.33 15.14
CA PRO A 248 22.58 -19.82 14.11
C PRO A 248 22.05 -19.48 12.70
N PRO A 249 22.88 -19.56 11.65
CA PRO A 249 22.46 -19.26 10.29
C PRO A 249 21.41 -20.25 9.79
N VAL A 250 20.46 -19.73 9.02
CA VAL A 250 19.27 -20.43 8.52
C VAL A 250 19.67 -21.45 7.44
N SER A 251 19.27 -22.72 7.58
CA SER A 251 19.52 -23.76 6.56
C SER A 251 18.53 -23.66 5.40
N LEU A 252 18.95 -24.03 4.19
CA LEU A 252 18.16 -24.04 2.95
C LEU A 252 16.83 -24.82 3.06
N SER A 253 16.74 -25.79 3.98
CA SER A 253 15.51 -26.53 4.28
C SER A 253 14.43 -25.67 4.95
N GLN A 254 14.80 -24.66 5.74
CA GLN A 254 13.84 -23.73 6.37
C GLN A 254 13.29 -22.71 5.37
N LEU A 255 14.05 -22.37 4.31
CA LEU A 255 13.56 -21.52 3.22
C LEU A 255 12.51 -22.24 2.37
N GLY A 256 12.67 -23.55 2.13
CA GLY A 256 11.67 -24.37 1.46
C GLY A 256 10.35 -24.47 2.25
N ALA A 257 10.44 -24.68 3.57
CA ALA A 257 9.26 -24.71 4.44
C ALA A 257 8.55 -23.35 4.53
N ALA A 258 9.31 -22.25 4.56
CA ALA A 258 8.76 -20.90 4.54
C ALA A 258 8.05 -20.58 3.21
N PHE A 259 8.57 -21.06 2.08
CA PHE A 259 7.95 -20.89 0.77
C PHE A 259 6.61 -21.63 0.66
N VAL A 260 6.57 -22.90 1.10
CA VAL A 260 5.32 -23.69 1.09
C VAL A 260 4.29 -23.07 2.04
N TYR A 261 4.71 -22.66 3.24
CA TYR A 261 3.85 -21.99 4.21
C TYR A 261 3.27 -20.66 3.68
N TRP A 262 4.09 -19.81 3.04
CA TRP A 262 3.63 -18.57 2.43
C TRP A 262 2.74 -18.80 1.20
N THR A 263 2.99 -19.86 0.43
CA THR A 263 2.14 -20.20 -0.73
C THR A 263 0.76 -20.66 -0.29
N VAL A 264 0.68 -21.48 0.76
CA VAL A 264 -0.59 -21.93 1.34
C VAL A 264 -1.35 -20.77 1.99
N ILE A 265 -0.66 -19.85 2.68
CA ILE A 265 -1.28 -18.63 3.21
C ILE A 265 -1.79 -17.74 2.07
N ALA A 266 -1.02 -17.53 1.00
CA ALA A 266 -1.43 -16.72 -0.13
C ALA A 266 -2.68 -17.29 -0.83
N LEU A 267 -2.74 -18.61 -1.03
CA LEU A 267 -3.89 -19.28 -1.64
C LEU A 267 -5.14 -19.24 -0.75
N THR A 268 -4.99 -19.46 0.56
CA THR A 268 -6.12 -19.43 1.50
C THR A 268 -6.63 -18.00 1.74
N THR A 269 -5.74 -17.01 1.83
CA THR A 269 -6.12 -15.59 1.98
C THR A 269 -6.77 -15.04 0.71
N GLY A 270 -6.30 -15.47 -0.47
CA GLY A 270 -6.90 -15.13 -1.77
C GLY A 270 -8.32 -15.71 -1.96
N ALA A 271 -8.54 -16.96 -1.53
CA ALA A 271 -9.87 -17.56 -1.54
C ALA A 271 -10.83 -16.85 -0.57
N LEU A 272 -10.34 -16.44 0.62
CA LEU A 272 -11.13 -15.72 1.60
C LEU A 272 -11.56 -14.32 1.09
N THR A 273 -10.66 -13.61 0.41
CA THR A 273 -10.97 -12.29 -0.18
C THR A 273 -11.97 -12.40 -1.32
N ALA A 274 -11.92 -13.47 -2.14
CA ALA A 274 -12.91 -13.73 -3.18
C ALA A 274 -14.31 -14.00 -2.61
N VAL A 275 -14.41 -14.78 -1.52
CA VAL A 275 -15.70 -15.10 -0.86
C VAL A 275 -16.29 -13.87 -0.15
N ILE A 276 -15.47 -13.05 0.50
CA ILE A 276 -15.90 -11.81 1.14
C ILE A 276 -16.35 -10.76 0.10
N GLY A 277 -15.61 -10.64 -1.02
CA GLY A 277 -15.98 -9.75 -2.12
C GLY A 277 -17.29 -10.16 -2.81
N TYR A 278 -17.57 -11.46 -2.92
CA TYR A 278 -18.82 -11.97 -3.48
C TYR A 278 -20.03 -11.69 -2.58
N ARG A 279 -19.88 -11.77 -1.24
CA ARG A 279 -20.97 -11.46 -0.29
C ARG A 279 -21.28 -9.95 -0.15
N LEU A 280 -20.27 -9.08 -0.20
CA LEU A 280 -20.47 -7.63 -0.07
C LEU A 280 -21.16 -6.98 -1.29
N LYS A 281 -21.14 -7.63 -2.45
CA LYS A 281 -21.82 -7.14 -3.66
C LYS A 281 -23.36 -7.32 -3.58
N LYS A 282 -23.87 -8.11 -2.64
CA LYS A 282 -25.31 -8.39 -2.48
C LYS A 282 -26.03 -7.41 -1.55
N THR A 283 -25.33 -6.47 -0.90
CA THR A 283 -25.89 -5.58 0.12
C THR A 283 -25.59 -4.10 -0.14
N ARG A 284 -26.00 -3.55 -1.29
CA ARG A 284 -26.08 -2.08 -1.48
C ARG A 284 -27.48 -1.68 -1.93
N PRO A 285 -28.23 -0.89 -1.13
CA PRO A 285 -29.37 -0.15 -1.65
C PRO A 285 -28.87 1.07 -2.45
N SER A 286 -29.47 1.27 -3.62
CA SER A 286 -29.26 2.40 -4.51
C SER A 286 -30.04 3.63 -4.05
N GLY A 287 -29.38 4.79 -3.99
CA GLY A 287 -30.07 6.07 -3.86
C GLY A 287 -29.17 7.20 -3.35
N ARG A 288 -28.75 8.09 -4.26
CA ARG A 288 -28.34 9.48 -3.95
C ARG A 288 -29.47 10.41 -4.37
N PRO A 289 -29.52 11.63 -3.81
CA PRO A 289 -29.66 12.78 -4.72
C PRO A 289 -28.63 13.91 -4.48
N HIS A 290 -28.32 14.51 -5.62
CA HIS A 290 -27.71 15.80 -5.99
C HIS A 290 -27.77 16.94 -4.96
N GLY A 291 -26.68 17.72 -4.75
CA GLY A 291 -26.39 19.02 -5.40
C GLY A 291 -27.03 20.16 -4.58
N VAL A 292 -26.42 21.28 -4.17
CA VAL A 292 -25.73 22.39 -4.88
C VAL A 292 -25.13 23.36 -3.78
N PRO A 293 -24.78 24.66 -4.02
CA PRO A 293 -23.46 25.28 -4.14
C PRO A 293 -22.94 26.07 -2.90
N THR A 294 -21.78 26.71 -3.07
CA THR A 294 -20.99 27.50 -2.12
C THR A 294 -21.26 29.03 -2.09
N ALA A 295 -21.08 29.61 -0.89
CA ALA A 295 -20.59 30.98 -0.54
C ALA A 295 -21.60 32.16 -0.40
N PRO A 296 -21.19 33.29 0.22
CA PRO A 296 -21.16 33.55 1.69
C PRO A 296 -21.92 34.84 2.07
N LEU A 297 -22.04 35.24 3.35
CA LEU A 297 -22.05 36.65 3.81
C LEU A 297 -22.06 36.78 5.35
N ALA A 298 -21.48 37.90 5.80
CA ALA A 298 -21.06 38.23 7.15
C ALA A 298 -22.10 39.04 7.97
N GLY A 299 -21.94 39.05 9.30
CA GLY A 299 -22.19 40.23 10.16
C GLY A 299 -23.33 40.17 11.20
N ALA A 300 -22.96 39.93 12.47
CA ALA A 300 -23.40 40.53 13.77
C ALA A 300 -24.90 40.86 14.04
N ASP A 301 -25.51 40.73 15.23
CA ASP A 301 -25.12 40.32 16.60
C ASP A 301 -26.42 40.10 17.46
N ARG A 302 -26.43 39.03 18.27
CA ARG A 302 -27.02 38.80 19.63
C ARG A 302 -28.53 38.98 19.95
N ALA A 303 -29.25 37.84 20.05
CA ALA A 303 -30.20 37.49 21.14
C ALA A 303 -30.51 35.97 21.15
N CYS A 304 -30.49 35.35 22.34
CA CYS A 304 -30.80 33.92 22.70
C CYS A 304 -30.63 32.86 21.57
N GLY A 305 -29.46 32.20 21.52
CA GLY A 305 -28.99 31.37 20.41
C GLY A 305 -29.68 30.02 20.13
N ALA A 306 -31.00 30.01 19.95
CA ALA A 306 -31.72 28.89 19.36
C ALA A 306 -32.71 29.43 18.32
N SER A 307 -32.55 28.98 17.07
CA SER A 307 -33.33 29.41 15.91
C SER A 307 -34.84 29.31 16.18
N THR A 308 -35.56 30.42 16.01
CA THR A 308 -37.05 30.45 16.02
C THR A 308 -37.67 29.79 14.78
N ILE A 309 -36.84 29.17 13.91
CA ILE A 309 -37.25 28.62 12.62
C ILE A 309 -36.73 27.18 12.53
N GLY A 310 -37.66 26.23 12.39
CA GLY A 310 -37.33 24.82 12.12
C GLY A 310 -36.80 24.60 10.70
N PHE A 311 -36.32 23.38 10.41
CA PHE A 311 -35.70 22.96 9.14
C PHE A 311 -36.55 23.20 7.86
N PHE A 312 -37.82 23.57 7.99
CA PHE A 312 -38.75 23.92 6.90
C PHE A 312 -39.35 25.33 6.97
N GLY A 313 -38.83 26.24 7.79
CA GLY A 313 -39.29 27.65 7.77
C GLY A 313 -40.48 27.99 8.68
N THR A 314 -41.00 27.06 9.48
CA THR A 314 -42.12 27.32 10.41
C THR A 314 -41.65 27.81 11.79
N PRO A 315 -42.40 28.73 12.45
CA PRO A 315 -42.07 29.20 13.78
C PRO A 315 -42.23 28.08 14.82
N LEU A 316 -41.28 27.95 15.75
CA LEU A 316 -41.38 27.01 16.87
C LEU A 316 -42.05 27.68 18.09
N GLY A 317 -42.91 26.93 18.80
CA GLY A 317 -43.56 27.39 20.03
C GLY A 317 -42.59 27.43 21.24
N PRO A 318 -43.02 27.98 22.40
CA PRO A 318 -42.15 28.17 23.56
C PRO A 318 -41.60 26.85 24.12
N CYS A 319 -40.34 26.86 24.53
CA CYS A 319 -39.70 25.71 25.18
C CYS A 319 -40.38 25.37 26.50
N ALA A 320 -40.96 24.17 26.61
CA ALA A 320 -41.55 23.66 27.84
C ALA A 320 -40.85 22.37 28.31
N LEU A 321 -40.44 22.34 29.59
CA LEU A 321 -39.96 21.12 30.24
C LEU A 321 -41.16 20.29 30.71
N ARG A 322 -41.36 19.11 30.09
CA ARG A 322 -42.41 18.18 30.51
C ARG A 322 -41.87 17.21 31.58
N ARG A 323 -42.57 17.07 32.71
CA ARG A 323 -42.23 16.05 33.72
C ARG A 323 -42.34 14.66 33.11
N GLY A 324 -41.30 13.85 33.27
CA GLY A 324 -41.23 12.44 32.82
C GLY A 324 -40.23 12.16 31.70
N HIS A 325 -39.60 13.18 31.10
CA HIS A 325 -38.56 13.00 30.08
C HIS A 325 -37.23 13.66 30.48
N ALA A 326 -36.11 12.97 30.22
CA ALA A 326 -34.77 13.42 30.57
C ALA A 326 -34.20 14.43 29.54
N GLY A 327 -34.92 15.52 29.25
CA GLY A 327 -34.41 16.61 28.41
C GLY A 327 -35.48 17.55 27.82
N PRO A 328 -35.09 18.75 27.33
CA PRO A 328 -36.01 19.68 26.68
C PRO A 328 -36.41 19.19 25.27
N MET A 329 -37.70 19.28 24.94
CA MET A 329 -38.28 18.91 23.65
C MET A 329 -38.93 20.14 23.00
N HIS A 330 -38.87 20.25 21.68
CA HIS A 330 -39.57 21.31 20.94
C HIS A 330 -40.91 20.79 20.41
N GLN A 331 -41.96 21.60 20.60
CA GLN A 331 -43.30 21.33 20.06
C GLN A 331 -43.48 22.09 18.74
N ALA A 332 -44.04 21.44 17.73
CA ALA A 332 -44.50 22.12 16.53
C ALA A 332 -45.56 23.19 16.89
N ALA A 333 -45.63 24.31 16.16
CA ALA A 333 -46.56 25.41 16.46
C ALA A 333 -48.04 25.03 16.48
N ASN A 334 -48.43 23.93 15.84
CA ASN A 334 -49.80 23.38 15.87
C ASN A 334 -50.04 22.38 17.02
N GLY A 335 -49.06 22.15 17.88
CA GLY A 335 -49.15 21.25 19.02
C GLY A 335 -49.03 19.75 18.72
N ALA A 336 -48.96 19.35 17.44
CA ALA A 336 -49.22 17.97 17.02
C ALA A 336 -47.99 17.04 17.03
N ALA A 337 -46.77 17.57 16.91
CA ALA A 337 -45.55 16.76 16.79
C ALA A 337 -44.40 17.30 17.65
N TRP A 338 -43.62 16.38 18.20
CA TRP A 338 -42.47 16.65 19.08
C TRP A 338 -41.21 16.03 18.48
N TRP A 339 -40.10 16.78 18.49
CA TRP A 339 -38.81 16.30 17.93
C TRP A 339 -37.73 16.24 19.02
N PRO A 340 -36.90 15.19 19.04
CA PRO A 340 -35.78 15.08 19.97
C PRO A 340 -34.64 16.04 19.59
N ARG A 341 -33.82 16.43 20.59
CA ARG A 341 -32.65 17.28 20.41
C ARG A 341 -31.63 16.61 19.48
N ALA A 342 -30.91 17.38 18.66
CA ALA A 342 -29.87 16.88 17.75
C ALA A 342 -28.76 16.07 18.44
N ASP A 343 -28.62 16.21 19.77
CA ASP A 343 -27.70 15.43 20.60
C ASP A 343 -28.14 13.95 20.71
N ALA A 344 -29.45 13.68 20.76
CA ALA A 344 -29.99 12.32 20.88
C ALA A 344 -29.84 11.49 19.59
N VAL A 345 -29.91 12.14 18.42
CA VAL A 345 -29.65 11.49 17.12
C VAL A 345 -28.17 11.11 17.01
N ARG A 346 -27.26 11.97 17.48
CA ARG A 346 -25.83 11.68 17.55
C ARG A 346 -25.52 10.54 18.52
N ASP A 347 -26.21 10.46 19.65
CA ASP A 347 -26.05 9.35 20.59
C ASP A 347 -26.49 8.01 19.98
N ALA A 348 -27.59 7.99 19.20
CA ALA A 348 -28.03 6.79 18.48
C ALA A 348 -27.02 6.34 17.41
N GLU A 349 -26.47 7.30 16.66
CA GLU A 349 -25.43 7.04 15.64
C GLU A 349 -24.13 6.51 16.28
N ILE A 350 -23.73 7.06 17.43
CA ILE A 350 -22.58 6.58 18.21
C ILE A 350 -22.83 5.15 18.72
N GLN A 351 -24.04 4.83 19.18
CA GLN A 351 -24.38 3.47 19.62
C GLN A 351 -24.37 2.46 18.46
N GLN A 352 -24.85 2.86 17.28
CA GLN A 352 -24.77 2.04 16.08
C GLN A 352 -23.32 1.75 15.69
N LEU A 353 -22.46 2.78 15.67
CA LEU A 353 -21.04 2.61 15.36
C LEU A 353 -20.32 1.71 16.38
N ARG A 354 -20.69 1.78 17.66
CA ARG A 354 -20.17 0.87 18.69
C ARG A 354 -20.62 -0.58 18.47
N ALA A 355 -21.86 -0.81 18.07
CA ALA A 355 -22.36 -2.14 17.74
C ALA A 355 -21.65 -2.73 16.51
N GLU A 356 -21.42 -1.91 15.48
CA GLU A 356 -20.67 -2.31 14.28
C GLU A 356 -19.21 -2.64 14.60
N LEU A 357 -18.57 -1.87 15.48
CA LEU A 357 -17.22 -2.14 15.96
C LEU A 357 -17.15 -3.46 16.74
N ALA A 358 -18.05 -3.70 17.68
CA ALA A 358 -18.11 -4.96 18.44
C ALA A 358 -18.34 -6.17 17.51
N ALA A 359 -19.20 -6.02 16.50
CA ALA A 359 -19.41 -7.06 15.49
C ALA A 359 -18.18 -7.28 14.58
N ALA A 360 -17.36 -6.26 14.35
CA ALA A 360 -16.10 -6.39 13.63
C ALA A 360 -15.02 -7.09 14.48
N GLU A 361 -14.92 -6.75 15.76
CA GLU A 361 -14.02 -7.41 16.72
C GLU A 361 -14.34 -8.90 16.84
N GLN A 362 -15.62 -9.27 16.99
CA GLN A 362 -16.02 -10.69 17.03
C GLN A 362 -15.72 -11.44 15.73
N ARG A 363 -15.80 -10.77 14.57
CA ARG A 363 -15.39 -11.36 13.28
C ARG A 363 -13.88 -11.58 13.20
N ALA A 364 -13.09 -10.66 13.76
CA ALA A 364 -11.64 -10.80 13.82
C ALA A 364 -11.23 -11.96 14.73
N GLU A 365 -11.83 -12.09 15.91
CA GLU A 365 -11.58 -13.22 16.82
C GLU A 365 -11.91 -14.58 16.18
N ARG A 366 -13.03 -14.67 15.45
CA ARG A 366 -13.38 -15.89 14.70
C ARG A 366 -12.37 -16.19 13.59
N ALA A 367 -11.87 -15.18 12.89
CA ALA A 367 -10.85 -15.37 11.86
C ALA A 367 -9.51 -15.84 12.47
N GLU A 368 -9.11 -15.30 13.61
CA GLU A 368 -7.93 -15.77 14.35
C GLU A 368 -8.09 -17.23 14.81
N ALA A 369 -9.26 -17.61 15.33
CA ALA A 369 -9.53 -19.00 15.71
C ALA A 369 -9.43 -19.98 14.52
N VAL A 370 -9.86 -19.56 13.32
CA VAL A 370 -9.70 -20.35 12.08
C VAL A 370 -8.22 -20.46 11.71
N ILE A 371 -7.46 -19.35 11.76
CA ILE A 371 -6.02 -19.35 11.46
C ILE A 371 -5.26 -20.26 12.41
N ASP A 372 -5.56 -20.22 13.70
CA ASP A 372 -4.92 -21.08 14.70
C ASP A 372 -5.33 -22.55 14.53
N GLY A 373 -6.57 -22.83 14.12
CA GLY A 373 -6.99 -24.16 13.69
C GLY A 373 -6.17 -24.68 12.51
N VAL A 374 -5.95 -23.86 11.48
CA VAL A 374 -5.12 -24.22 10.31
C VAL A 374 -3.65 -24.46 10.73
N ARG A 375 -3.09 -23.62 11.61
CA ARG A 375 -1.75 -23.84 12.16
C ARG A 375 -1.63 -25.14 12.94
N ALA A 376 -2.60 -25.44 13.79
CA ALA A 376 -2.63 -26.69 14.56
C ALA A 376 -2.72 -27.93 13.64
N VAL A 377 -3.44 -27.83 12.52
CA VAL A 377 -3.48 -28.86 11.49
C VAL A 377 -2.12 -28.98 10.79
N ALA A 378 -1.50 -27.87 10.38
CA ALA A 378 -0.16 -27.88 9.78
C ALA A 378 0.92 -28.48 10.71
N ASP A 379 0.86 -28.18 12.01
CA ASP A 379 1.73 -28.75 13.05
C ASP A 379 1.45 -30.23 13.34
N ARG A 380 0.26 -30.73 12.96
CA ARG A 380 -0.07 -32.15 13.00
C ARG A 380 0.41 -32.86 11.74
N TRP A 381 0.36 -32.19 10.58
CA TRP A 381 0.85 -32.68 9.29
C TRP A 381 2.36 -32.92 9.28
N THR A 382 3.12 -32.06 9.95
CA THR A 382 4.56 -32.26 10.14
C THR A 382 4.91 -33.44 11.04
N ARG A 383 3.98 -33.92 11.87
CA ARG A 383 4.22 -35.01 12.85
C ARG A 383 3.85 -36.42 12.40
N TYR A 384 2.91 -36.61 11.45
CA TYR A 384 2.30 -37.93 11.22
C TYR A 384 2.49 -38.57 9.83
N GLY A 385 3.21 -37.94 8.89
CA GLY A 385 3.48 -38.56 7.58
C GLY A 385 2.24 -38.57 6.66
N ILE A 386 2.46 -38.31 5.38
CA ILE A 386 1.53 -37.61 4.48
C ILE A 386 0.30 -38.44 4.02
N SER A 387 0.13 -39.69 4.44
CA SER A 387 -0.89 -40.59 3.87
C SER A 387 -2.27 -40.56 4.57
N ASP A 388 -2.33 -40.58 5.91
CA ASP A 388 -3.63 -40.66 6.62
C ASP A 388 -4.37 -39.32 6.69
N LEU A 389 -3.72 -38.21 6.31
CA LEU A 389 -4.19 -36.84 6.49
C LEU A 389 -5.03 -36.28 5.34
N LEU A 390 -4.96 -36.86 4.15
CA LEU A 390 -5.82 -36.44 3.04
C LEU A 390 -7.30 -36.76 3.30
N LYS A 391 -7.58 -37.81 4.07
CA LYS A 391 -8.95 -38.12 4.52
C LYS A 391 -9.47 -37.14 5.56
N THR A 392 -8.68 -36.85 6.60
CA THR A 392 -9.10 -35.97 7.70
C THR A 392 -9.28 -34.51 7.26
N ALA A 393 -8.47 -34.04 6.31
CA ALA A 393 -8.62 -32.68 5.76
C ALA A 393 -9.86 -32.53 4.87
N ALA A 394 -10.21 -33.56 4.09
CA ALA A 394 -11.44 -33.58 3.32
C ALA A 394 -12.68 -33.57 4.24
N ASP A 395 -12.68 -34.34 5.32
CA ASP A 395 -13.80 -34.40 6.27
C ASP A 395 -13.95 -33.09 7.08
N THR A 396 -12.85 -32.46 7.47
CA THR A 396 -12.89 -31.20 8.23
C THR A 396 -13.36 -30.03 7.37
N LEU A 397 -12.94 -29.97 6.09
CA LEU A 397 -13.42 -28.96 5.15
C LEU A 397 -14.91 -29.12 4.86
N ARG A 398 -15.42 -30.35 4.85
CA ARG A 398 -16.84 -30.64 4.65
C ARG A 398 -17.70 -30.12 5.80
N VAL A 399 -17.26 -30.27 7.05
CA VAL A 399 -17.94 -29.74 8.24
C VAL A 399 -17.98 -28.19 8.24
N ILE A 400 -16.97 -27.53 7.70
CA ILE A 400 -16.91 -26.06 7.61
C ILE A 400 -17.79 -25.52 6.47
N VAL A 401 -17.91 -26.27 5.37
CA VAL A 401 -18.72 -25.88 4.20
C VAL A 401 -20.21 -26.18 4.41
N ASP A 402 -20.57 -27.28 5.10
CA ASP A 402 -21.97 -27.72 5.27
C ASP A 402 -22.68 -27.14 6.52
N ALA A 403 -22.07 -26.22 7.28
CA ALA A 403 -22.73 -25.58 8.41
C ALA A 403 -23.93 -24.74 7.92
N PRO A 404 -25.20 -25.13 8.20
CA PRO A 404 -26.34 -24.44 7.63
C PRO A 404 -26.51 -23.07 8.28
N ALA A 405 -26.76 -22.06 7.44
CA ALA A 405 -27.24 -20.76 7.86
C ALA A 405 -28.59 -20.97 8.56
N ARG A 406 -28.60 -20.92 9.91
CA ARG A 406 -29.85 -20.84 10.66
C ARG A 406 -30.46 -19.47 10.40
N SER A 407 -31.56 -19.50 9.66
CA SER A 407 -32.55 -18.44 9.50
C SER A 407 -33.17 -18.08 10.84
N GLU A 408 -33.47 -16.80 11.00
CA GLU A 408 -34.41 -16.26 11.96
C GLU A 408 -35.77 -16.94 11.80
N GLU A 409 -36.41 -17.29 12.91
CA GLU A 409 -37.86 -17.18 13.04
C GLU A 409 -38.21 -16.91 14.52
N GLN A 410 -38.87 -15.78 14.72
CA GLN A 410 -39.55 -15.28 15.92
C GLN A 410 -40.68 -16.23 16.37
N PRO A 411 -41.20 -16.15 17.61
CA PRO A 411 -41.94 -14.97 18.12
C PRO A 411 -41.14 -14.05 19.07
#